data_AF-A0A662HV75-F1
#
_entry.id   AF-A0A662HV75-F1
#
_cell.length_a   1.000
_cell.length_b   1.000
_cell.length_c   1.000
_cell.angle_alpha   90.00
_cell.angle_beta   90.00
_cell.angle_gamma   90.00
#
_symmetry.space_group_name_H-M   'P 1'
#
loop_
_entity.id
_entity.type
_entity.pdbx_description
1 polymer ?
#
loop_
_entity_poly.entity_id
_entity_poly.type
_entity_poly.pdbx_seq_one_letter_code
_entity_poly.pdbx_strand_id
1 'polypeptide(L)'
;MNIRTLAIILIACGIGLLTAAIVRGYFTNKLTCVYGTAGGATIRALEGIWAPREVYLNVIIEGGEMNVSLYCNGVLLKKWSNTRGFIYRVKIEKRAYSYLVFTPLNPKKEYTINLKAEFYGIEKDLFIHGLIAIIVGCSLYILNVIKRRVLAALLIAIILGTLLPVPRIACKPLWFKKGTYAVYWSPGVPSILLENNTAIHGNWTVYFSWKYINISGSRALLFVNFTAVGYRARFYGKEFMSPSFMKTGYIEVVLETREVYYKGKKVGITGLFIWPLPQVGKKITLVGIYDKVFEGVVSKESIEASLLHFKPQDQWVYIVYFNATLWTVEGRRYSAKGVNFYDTDTGLLIWGIPMPEPVFLAVGIKAFLWPMWLVDTNVDIGPPVVWRSISLFLPRFIGIVVAVIPLIIAIIVILWRRMRLKKSA
;
A
#
# COMPACT_ATOMS: atom_id res chain seq x y z
N MET A 1 1.16 47.67 8.61
CA MET A 1 0.87 47.16 7.25
C MET A 1 -0.65 47.06 7.06
N ASN A 2 -1.18 47.35 5.88
CA ASN A 2 -2.63 47.26 5.60
C ASN A 2 -3.08 45.79 5.54
N ILE A 3 -4.26 45.46 6.08
CA ILE A 3 -4.85 44.11 6.04
C ILE A 3 -4.96 43.59 4.60
N ARG A 4 -5.29 44.44 3.63
CA ARG A 4 -5.32 44.09 2.20
C ARG A 4 -3.94 43.65 1.68
N THR A 5 -2.87 44.33 2.10
CA THR A 5 -1.49 43.99 1.73
C THR A 5 -1.06 42.68 2.37
N LEU A 6 -1.34 42.49 3.67
CA LEU A 6 -1.10 41.24 4.37
C LEU A 6 -1.81 40.05 3.70
N ALA A 7 -3.09 40.24 3.33
CA ALA A 7 -3.88 39.24 2.63
C ALA A 7 -3.27 38.84 1.28
N ILE A 8 -2.83 39.81 0.47
CA ILE A 8 -2.18 39.56 -0.83
C ILE A 8 -0.84 38.81 -0.65
N ILE A 9 -0.02 39.19 0.34
CA ILE A 9 1.24 38.51 0.65
C ILE A 9 0.97 37.06 1.08
N LEU A 10 -0.01 36.83 1.97
CA LEU A 10 -0.38 35.47 2.40
C LEU A 10 -0.92 34.61 1.25
N ILE A 11 -1.69 35.17 0.32
CA ILE A 11 -2.12 34.46 -0.89
C ILE A 11 -0.91 34.11 -1.76
N ALA A 12 0.00 35.04 -2.02
CA ALA A 12 1.18 34.81 -2.85
C ALA A 12 2.12 33.76 -2.24
N CYS A 13 2.44 33.87 -0.94
CA CYS A 13 3.21 32.86 -0.21
C CYS A 13 2.48 31.50 -0.17
N GLY A 14 1.15 31.51 -0.02
CA GLY A 14 0.33 30.31 -0.03
C GLY A 14 0.34 29.57 -1.38
N ILE A 15 0.25 30.32 -2.49
CA ILE A 15 0.41 29.79 -3.85
C ILE A 15 1.83 29.23 -4.03
N GLY A 16 2.87 29.94 -3.59
CA GLY A 16 4.24 29.46 -3.64
C GLY A 16 4.47 28.14 -2.88
N LEU A 17 3.94 28.05 -1.65
CA LEU A 17 3.99 26.84 -0.82
C LEU A 17 3.18 25.69 -1.41
N LEU A 18 1.99 25.94 -1.95
CA LEU A 18 1.18 24.93 -2.65
C LEU A 18 1.86 24.44 -3.92
N THR A 19 2.45 25.32 -4.73
CA THR A 19 3.25 24.93 -5.90
C THR A 19 4.44 24.08 -5.48
N ALA A 20 5.19 24.49 -4.45
CA ALA A 20 6.31 23.70 -3.91
C ALA A 20 5.85 22.33 -3.35
N ALA A 21 4.65 22.25 -2.77
CA ALA A 21 4.05 21.02 -2.25
C ALA A 21 3.51 20.10 -3.35
N ILE A 22 2.95 20.64 -4.43
CA ILE A 22 2.53 19.88 -5.62
C ILE A 22 3.77 19.31 -6.31
N VAL A 23 4.79 20.15 -6.54
CA VAL A 23 6.08 19.73 -7.11
C VAL A 23 6.73 18.64 -6.26
N ARG A 24 6.87 18.83 -4.93
CA ARG A 24 7.45 17.80 -4.04
C ARG A 24 6.51 16.63 -3.74
N GLY A 25 5.20 16.76 -3.97
CA GLY A 25 4.24 15.65 -3.87
C GLY A 25 4.38 14.70 -5.07
N TYR A 26 4.60 15.27 -6.26
CA TYR A 26 4.96 14.54 -7.47
C TYR A 26 6.36 13.92 -7.33
N PHE A 27 7.35 14.75 -6.94
CA PHE A 27 8.69 14.33 -6.58
C PHE A 27 8.82 14.01 -5.09
N THR A 28 7.96 13.13 -4.56
CA THR A 28 8.18 12.64 -3.18
C THR A 28 9.57 12.04 -3.12
N ASN A 29 10.35 12.46 -2.13
CA ASN A 29 11.79 12.24 -2.04
C ASN A 29 12.14 10.76 -1.75
N LYS A 30 11.93 9.89 -2.75
CA LYS A 30 12.31 8.48 -2.79
C LYS A 30 13.77 8.38 -3.23
N LEU A 31 14.67 8.63 -2.29
CA LEU A 31 16.10 8.35 -2.50
C LEU A 31 16.24 6.84 -2.71
N THR A 32 16.52 6.47 -3.96
CA THR A 32 16.78 5.09 -4.38
C THR A 32 18.27 5.00 -4.70
N CYS A 33 19.05 4.47 -3.78
CA CYS A 33 20.50 4.36 -3.92
C CYS A 33 20.88 2.89 -4.09
N VAL A 34 21.72 2.60 -5.08
CA VAL A 34 22.31 1.27 -5.30
C VAL A 34 23.79 1.38 -4.97
N TYR A 35 24.26 0.65 -3.95
CA TYR A 35 25.67 0.60 -3.58
C TYR A 35 26.25 -0.79 -3.83
N GLY A 36 27.35 -0.87 -4.57
CA GLY A 36 28.17 -2.08 -4.68
C GLY A 36 29.37 -2.01 -3.72
N THR A 37 29.70 -3.12 -3.04
CA THR A 37 30.95 -3.25 -2.27
C THR A 37 31.97 -4.12 -3.00
N ALA A 38 33.07 -3.53 -3.47
CA ALA A 38 34.31 -4.28 -3.69
C ALA A 38 35.02 -4.44 -2.33
N GLY A 39 35.39 -5.67 -1.96
CA GLY A 39 36.27 -5.93 -0.81
C GLY A 39 35.71 -5.61 0.59
N GLY A 40 34.39 -5.60 0.79
CA GLY A 40 33.81 -5.67 2.13
C GLY A 40 33.95 -4.44 3.03
N ALA A 41 34.19 -3.26 2.47
CA ALA A 41 34.21 -2.01 3.23
C ALA A 41 32.86 -1.76 3.94
N THR A 42 32.91 -1.13 5.12
CA THR A 42 31.69 -0.63 5.78
C THR A 42 31.20 0.62 5.05
N ILE A 43 30.00 0.56 4.48
CA ILE A 43 29.37 1.69 3.79
C ILE A 43 28.64 2.57 4.80
N ARG A 44 28.69 3.88 4.57
CA ARG A 44 27.70 4.83 5.10
C ARG A 44 26.79 5.33 3.98
N ALA A 45 25.49 5.42 4.25
CA ALA A 45 24.48 5.76 3.27
C ALA A 45 23.43 6.70 3.85
N LEU A 46 22.80 7.50 2.97
CA LEU A 46 21.84 8.57 3.30
C LEU A 46 22.39 9.59 4.32
N GLU A 47 23.71 9.81 4.33
CA GLU A 47 24.34 10.84 5.17
C GLU A 47 23.73 12.21 4.88
N GLY A 48 23.21 12.88 5.91
CA GLY A 48 22.71 14.24 5.77
C GLY A 48 21.86 14.69 6.95
N ILE A 49 21.46 15.97 6.93
CA ILE A 49 20.62 16.55 7.98
C ILE A 49 19.15 16.23 7.73
N TRP A 50 18.66 15.16 8.36
CA TRP A 50 17.26 14.76 8.31
C TRP A 50 16.45 15.70 9.22
N ALA A 51 15.47 16.41 8.64
CA ALA A 51 14.52 17.24 9.39
C ALA A 51 13.38 16.38 10.01
N PRO A 52 12.72 16.83 11.10
CA PRO A 52 11.71 16.04 11.82
C PRO A 52 10.58 15.54 10.91
N ARG A 53 10.31 14.24 10.94
CA ARG A 53 9.30 13.53 10.12
C ARG A 53 9.30 12.03 10.41
N GLU A 54 8.35 11.30 9.84
CA GLU A 54 8.53 9.87 9.57
C GLU A 54 9.38 9.66 8.30
N VAL A 55 10.30 8.69 8.35
CA VAL A 55 11.04 8.16 7.20
C VAL A 55 10.76 6.66 7.11
N TYR A 56 10.28 6.21 5.96
CA TYR A 56 10.15 4.79 5.64
C TYR A 56 11.43 4.35 4.93
N LEU A 57 12.08 3.35 5.50
CA LEU A 57 13.27 2.72 4.95
C LEU A 57 12.84 1.33 4.46
N ASN A 58 12.80 1.15 3.14
CA ASN A 58 12.81 -0.14 2.47
C ASN A 58 14.27 -0.39 2.06
N VAL A 59 14.90 -1.38 2.68
CA VAL A 59 16.33 -1.69 2.48
C VAL A 59 16.46 -3.13 2.06
N ILE A 60 17.03 -3.39 0.88
CA ILE A 60 17.23 -4.73 0.33
C ILE A 60 18.73 -4.93 0.14
N ILE A 61 19.25 -6.06 0.61
CA ILE A 61 20.68 -6.40 0.52
C ILE A 61 20.81 -7.71 -0.25
N GLU A 62 21.48 -7.63 -1.38
CA GLU A 62 21.82 -8.78 -2.23
C GLU A 62 23.30 -9.11 -2.08
N GLY A 63 23.70 -10.33 -2.42
CA GLY A 63 25.03 -10.86 -2.10
C GLY A 63 25.10 -11.57 -0.73
N GLY A 64 24.42 -11.09 0.31
CA GLY A 64 24.34 -11.81 1.58
C GLY A 64 23.77 -11.01 2.75
N GLU A 65 24.18 -11.38 3.97
CA GLU A 65 23.77 -10.71 5.21
C GLU A 65 24.79 -9.67 5.67
N MET A 66 24.27 -8.59 6.26
CA MET A 66 25.01 -7.49 6.86
C MET A 66 24.44 -7.13 8.23
N ASN A 67 25.24 -6.46 9.06
CA ASN A 67 24.74 -5.67 10.18
C ASN A 67 24.43 -4.26 9.68
N VAL A 68 23.24 -3.74 9.97
CA VAL A 68 22.86 -2.36 9.63
C VAL A 68 22.54 -1.58 10.90
N SER A 69 23.00 -0.34 10.98
CA SER A 69 22.80 0.54 12.15
C SER A 69 22.39 1.94 11.71
N LEU A 70 21.29 2.46 12.25
CA LEU A 70 20.79 3.82 12.01
C LEU A 70 21.26 4.75 13.14
N TYR A 71 22.01 5.77 12.78
CA TYR A 71 22.50 6.80 13.70
C TYR A 71 21.81 8.15 13.45
N CYS A 72 21.70 8.95 14.50
CA CYS A 72 21.11 10.29 14.52
C CYS A 72 21.90 11.15 15.52
N ASN A 73 22.61 12.18 15.05
CA ASN A 73 23.61 12.94 15.81
C ASN A 73 24.61 12.04 16.57
N GLY A 74 25.03 10.93 15.94
CA GLY A 74 25.93 9.93 16.55
C GLY A 74 25.27 8.94 17.53
N VAL A 75 24.02 9.17 17.94
CA VAL A 75 23.26 8.25 18.78
C VAL A 75 22.68 7.12 17.93
N LEU A 76 22.87 5.87 18.35
CA LEU A 76 22.28 4.69 17.70
C LEU A 76 20.77 4.63 17.98
N LEU A 77 19.94 4.86 16.96
CA LEU A 77 18.48 4.76 17.07
C LEU A 77 17.98 3.31 16.92
N LYS A 78 18.61 2.55 16.01
CA LYS A 78 18.20 1.18 15.71
C LYS A 78 19.35 0.38 15.10
N LYS A 79 19.44 -0.90 15.46
CA LYS A 79 20.32 -1.88 14.84
C LYS A 79 19.49 -3.07 14.33
N TRP A 80 19.87 -3.57 13.15
CA TRP A 80 19.43 -4.83 12.58
C TRP A 80 20.68 -5.69 12.40
N SER A 81 20.74 -6.84 13.06
CA SER A 81 21.87 -7.76 12.96
C SER A 81 21.57 -8.89 11.99
N ASN A 82 22.58 -9.37 11.27
CA ASN A 82 22.50 -10.49 10.32
C ASN A 82 21.28 -10.41 9.36
N THR A 83 21.09 -9.26 8.71
CA THR A 83 19.93 -9.00 7.88
C THR A 83 20.25 -8.98 6.38
N ARG A 84 19.30 -9.44 5.57
CA ARG A 84 19.23 -9.27 4.10
C ARG A 84 18.35 -8.08 3.69
N GLY A 85 17.80 -7.35 4.66
CA GLY A 85 16.96 -6.18 4.44
C GLY A 85 15.90 -5.93 5.51
N PHE A 86 15.24 -4.78 5.47
CA PHE A 86 14.16 -4.41 6.38
C PHE A 86 13.23 -3.33 5.81
N ILE A 87 11.92 -3.47 6.06
CA ILE A 87 10.99 -2.34 6.10
C ILE A 87 11.00 -1.81 7.53
N TYR A 88 11.28 -0.51 7.69
CA TYR A 88 11.17 0.16 8.98
C TYR A 88 10.76 1.61 8.84
N ARG A 89 9.79 2.02 9.65
CA ARG A 89 9.35 3.40 9.76
C ARG A 89 10.03 4.03 10.98
N VAL A 90 11.01 4.91 10.76
CA VAL A 90 11.65 5.68 11.83
C VAL A 90 10.99 7.05 11.96
N LYS A 91 10.63 7.44 13.18
CA LYS A 91 10.20 8.80 13.52
C LYS A 91 11.44 9.61 13.94
N ILE A 92 11.81 10.60 13.15
CA ILE A 92 12.84 11.59 13.46
C ILE A 92 12.16 12.75 14.18
N GLU A 93 12.52 12.98 15.45
CA GLU A 93 11.83 13.98 16.28
C GLU A 93 12.46 15.37 16.23
N LYS A 94 13.77 15.46 15.94
CA LYS A 94 14.55 16.71 15.90
C LYS A 94 15.42 16.74 14.65
N ARG A 95 15.73 17.94 14.14
CA ARG A 95 16.61 18.10 12.97
C ARG A 95 18.02 17.65 13.35
N ALA A 96 18.53 16.62 12.67
CA ALA A 96 19.74 15.91 13.08
C ALA A 96 20.50 15.34 11.89
N TYR A 97 21.83 15.31 11.96
CA TYR A 97 22.65 14.58 10.99
C TYR A 97 22.48 13.08 11.22
N SER A 98 21.87 12.39 10.27
CA SER A 98 21.50 10.98 10.37
C SER A 98 22.09 10.19 9.19
N TYR A 99 22.38 8.92 9.43
CA TYR A 99 23.00 8.02 8.44
C TYR A 99 22.77 6.55 8.78
N LEU A 100 22.74 5.70 7.76
CA LEU A 100 22.80 4.25 7.90
C LEU A 100 24.25 3.77 7.74
N VAL A 101 24.71 2.90 8.63
CA VAL A 101 25.98 2.18 8.53
C VAL A 101 25.69 0.73 8.15
N PHE A 102 26.33 0.24 7.10
CA PHE A 102 26.23 -1.13 6.60
C PHE A 102 27.57 -1.85 6.75
N THR A 103 27.64 -2.83 7.64
CA THR A 103 28.85 -3.62 7.92
C THR A 103 28.64 -5.07 7.46
N PRO A 104 29.37 -5.55 6.45
CA PRO A 104 29.22 -6.91 5.95
C PRO A 104 29.67 -7.97 6.96
N LEU A 105 29.01 -9.13 6.96
CA LEU A 105 29.44 -10.29 7.76
C LEU A 105 30.62 -11.04 7.15
N ASN A 106 30.78 -11.00 5.83
CA ASN A 106 31.91 -11.59 5.12
C ASN A 106 32.57 -10.55 4.21
N PRO A 107 33.73 -9.97 4.58
CA PRO A 107 34.35 -8.90 3.80
C PRO A 107 34.94 -9.37 2.46
N LYS A 108 35.03 -10.69 2.20
CA LYS A 108 35.49 -11.23 0.91
C LYS A 108 34.37 -11.36 -0.12
N LYS A 109 33.14 -10.95 0.20
CA LYS A 109 31.98 -11.07 -0.68
C LYS A 109 31.51 -9.71 -1.19
N GLU A 110 31.06 -9.67 -2.43
CA GLU A 110 30.38 -8.51 -2.99
C GLU A 110 28.91 -8.46 -2.55
N TYR A 111 28.42 -7.25 -2.30
CA TYR A 111 27.05 -6.96 -1.89
C TYR A 111 26.48 -5.83 -2.75
N THR A 112 25.19 -5.93 -3.07
CA THR A 112 24.42 -4.86 -3.71
C THR A 112 23.33 -4.41 -2.75
N ILE A 113 23.45 -3.18 -2.24
CA ILE A 113 22.48 -2.58 -1.32
C ILE A 113 21.54 -1.71 -2.13
N ASN A 114 20.29 -2.14 -2.30
CA ASN A 114 19.21 -1.36 -2.88
C ASN A 114 18.44 -0.67 -1.74
N LEU A 115 18.69 0.63 -1.56
CA LEU A 115 18.18 1.44 -0.45
C LEU A 115 17.12 2.41 -0.96
N LYS A 116 15.84 2.11 -0.67
CA LYS A 116 14.68 2.99 -0.89
C LYS A 116 14.35 3.71 0.43
N ALA A 117 14.77 4.97 0.55
CA ALA A 117 14.36 5.83 1.66
C ALA A 117 13.35 6.86 1.20
N GLU A 118 12.23 6.91 1.91
CA GLU A 118 11.12 7.81 1.62
C GLU A 118 10.85 8.70 2.83
N PHE A 119 11.06 10.00 2.61
CA PHE A 119 10.91 11.03 3.63
C PHE A 119 9.50 11.62 3.50
N TYR A 120 8.74 11.66 4.59
CA TYR A 120 7.36 12.19 4.61
C TYR A 120 7.33 13.53 5.39
N GLY A 121 6.14 13.92 5.86
CA GLY A 121 5.92 15.14 6.62
C GLY A 121 5.90 16.36 5.71
N ILE A 122 7.08 16.82 5.28
CA ILE A 122 7.27 18.14 4.65
C ILE A 122 6.36 18.38 3.43
N GLU A 123 6.08 17.38 2.61
CA GLU A 123 5.18 17.51 1.45
C GLU A 123 3.74 17.82 1.89
N LYS A 124 3.26 17.10 2.91
CA LYS A 124 1.97 17.32 3.58
C LYS A 124 1.97 18.66 4.32
N ASP A 125 3.06 19.01 4.99
CA ASP A 125 3.18 20.23 5.77
C ASP A 125 3.19 21.46 4.85
N LEU A 126 3.99 21.47 3.76
CA LEU A 126 3.98 22.53 2.75
C LEU A 126 2.60 22.68 2.10
N PHE A 127 1.91 21.57 1.80
CA PHE A 127 0.56 21.60 1.25
C PHE A 127 -0.42 22.26 2.23
N ILE A 128 -0.42 21.81 3.50
CA ILE A 128 -1.29 22.33 4.56
C ILE A 128 -0.99 23.80 4.84
N HIS A 129 0.28 24.20 5.01
CA HIS A 129 0.65 25.59 5.30
C HIS A 129 0.38 26.51 4.09
N GLY A 130 0.57 26.02 2.86
CA GLY A 130 0.21 26.77 1.65
C GLY A 130 -1.30 26.97 1.52
N LEU A 131 -2.09 25.92 1.74
CA LEU A 131 -3.56 25.98 1.74
C LEU A 131 -4.06 26.90 2.86
N ILE A 132 -3.50 26.81 4.07
CA ILE A 132 -3.81 27.72 5.19
C ILE A 132 -3.46 29.17 4.82
N ALA A 133 -2.31 29.44 4.22
CA ALA A 133 -1.92 30.80 3.85
C ALA A 133 -2.84 31.40 2.77
N ILE A 134 -3.28 30.63 1.76
CA ILE A 134 -4.32 31.08 0.82
C ILE A 134 -5.65 31.28 1.56
N ILE A 135 -6.12 30.31 2.35
CA ILE A 135 -7.42 30.39 3.03
C ILE A 135 -7.46 31.57 4.00
N VAL A 136 -6.43 31.79 4.80
CA VAL A 136 -6.31 32.93 5.73
C VAL A 136 -6.16 34.23 4.96
N GLY A 137 -5.35 34.29 3.91
CA GLY A 137 -5.21 35.49 3.07
C GLY A 137 -6.54 35.89 2.41
N CYS A 138 -7.22 34.95 1.74
CA CYS A 138 -8.56 35.13 1.20
C CYS A 138 -9.58 35.51 2.28
N SER A 139 -9.56 34.85 3.45
CA SER A 139 -10.48 35.17 4.56
C SER A 139 -10.24 36.57 5.12
N LEU A 140 -8.99 37.01 5.24
CA LEU A 140 -8.66 38.38 5.64
C LEU A 140 -9.09 39.41 4.58
N TYR A 141 -8.91 39.10 3.30
CA TYR A 141 -9.41 39.94 2.20
C TYR A 141 -10.94 40.08 2.25
N ILE A 142 -11.64 38.96 2.45
CA ILE A 142 -13.10 38.85 2.57
C ILE A 142 -13.61 39.58 3.84
N LEU A 143 -12.97 39.39 5.00
CA LEU A 143 -13.30 40.08 6.25
C LEU A 143 -13.03 41.60 6.19
N ASN A 144 -12.02 42.02 5.44
CA ASN A 144 -11.75 43.43 5.16
C ASN A 144 -12.81 44.08 4.26
N VAL A 145 -13.50 43.28 3.44
CA VAL A 145 -14.61 43.73 2.56
C VAL A 145 -15.98 43.62 3.24
N ILE A 146 -16.18 42.66 4.16
CA ILE A 146 -17.49 42.33 4.75
C ILE A 146 -17.48 42.50 6.28
N LYS A 147 -18.22 43.49 6.79
CA LYS A 147 -18.33 43.81 8.23
C LYS A 147 -18.99 42.74 9.14
N ARG A 148 -19.28 41.52 8.67
CA ARG A 148 -19.94 40.45 9.47
C ARG A 148 -19.04 39.23 9.67
N ARG A 149 -18.33 39.22 10.82
CA ARG A 149 -17.30 38.23 11.20
C ARG A 149 -17.80 36.78 11.34
N VAL A 150 -19.09 36.56 11.61
CA VAL A 150 -19.66 35.25 11.97
C VAL A 150 -19.64 34.23 10.82
N LEU A 151 -19.84 34.67 9.57
CA LEU A 151 -19.96 33.74 8.43
C LEU A 151 -18.65 33.03 8.08
N ALA A 152 -17.50 33.65 8.38
CA ALA A 152 -16.18 33.10 8.07
C ALA A 152 -15.83 31.87 8.93
N ALA A 153 -16.29 31.82 10.19
CA ALA A 153 -16.01 30.71 11.10
C ALA A 153 -16.66 29.39 10.63
N LEU A 154 -17.85 29.47 10.04
CA LEU A 154 -18.64 28.31 9.58
C LEU A 154 -18.02 27.62 8.35
N LEU A 155 -17.34 28.37 7.47
CA LEU A 155 -16.62 27.81 6.32
C LEU A 155 -15.34 27.06 6.72
N ILE A 156 -14.65 27.50 7.77
CA ILE A 156 -13.42 26.86 8.25
C ILE A 156 -13.70 25.43 8.74
N ALA A 157 -14.83 25.21 9.44
CA ALA A 157 -15.21 23.90 9.96
C ALA A 157 -15.43 22.83 8.86
N ILE A 158 -15.90 23.23 7.68
CA ILE A 158 -16.24 22.31 6.58
C ILE A 158 -15.00 21.83 5.82
N ILE A 159 -13.95 22.66 5.75
CA ILE A 159 -12.73 22.38 4.96
C ILE A 159 -11.80 21.35 5.64
N LEU A 160 -11.94 21.12 6.96
CA LEU A 160 -11.13 20.12 7.70
C LEU A 160 -11.35 18.64 7.26
N GLY A 161 -12.33 18.34 6.41
CA GLY A 161 -12.88 16.99 6.31
C GLY A 161 -12.09 15.89 5.59
N THR A 162 -11.35 16.14 4.49
CA THR A 162 -11.15 15.08 3.46
C THR A 162 -9.77 14.93 2.75
N LEU A 163 -8.80 14.34 3.46
CA LEU A 163 -7.94 13.18 3.06
C LEU A 163 -6.78 13.24 2.00
N LEU A 164 -5.97 12.13 1.97
CA LEU A 164 -4.59 11.91 1.46
C LEU A 164 -4.46 10.69 0.48
N PRO A 165 -3.80 10.77 -0.72
CA PRO A 165 -3.62 9.63 -1.72
C PRO A 165 -2.61 9.76 -2.99
N VAL A 166 -1.33 9.28 -3.12
CA VAL A 166 -0.14 9.51 -4.08
C VAL A 166 0.00 8.51 -5.27
N PRO A 167 0.93 7.53 -5.47
CA PRO A 167 2.34 7.20 -5.11
C PRO A 167 3.30 7.23 -6.37
N ARG A 168 4.59 6.79 -6.52
CA ARG A 168 5.68 6.00 -5.83
C ARG A 168 5.92 4.46 -6.01
N ILE A 169 6.48 3.94 -7.13
CA ILE A 169 6.81 2.48 -7.28
C ILE A 169 8.24 2.05 -6.82
N ALA A 170 8.66 0.78 -6.97
CA ALA A 170 9.28 0.03 -5.85
C ALA A 170 10.23 -1.18 -6.19
N CYS A 171 10.55 -2.02 -5.17
CA CYS A 171 11.36 -3.26 -5.20
C CYS A 171 11.20 -4.12 -3.91
N LYS A 172 11.56 -5.43 -4.02
CA LYS A 172 11.61 -6.59 -3.06
C LYS A 172 11.02 -6.46 -1.61
N PRO A 173 10.15 -7.38 -1.09
CA PRO A 173 9.46 -7.23 0.20
C PRO A 173 10.18 -7.64 1.49
N LEU A 174 9.90 -6.93 2.58
CA LEU A 174 10.75 -6.95 3.79
C LEU A 174 9.97 -7.03 5.14
N TRP A 175 8.84 -7.72 5.15
CA TRP A 175 7.89 -7.81 6.28
C TRP A 175 7.82 -9.19 6.98
N PHE A 176 8.66 -10.14 6.56
CA PHE A 176 8.70 -11.49 7.10
C PHE A 176 9.23 -11.49 8.54
N LYS A 177 8.31 -11.62 9.52
CA LYS A 177 8.59 -11.74 10.96
C LYS A 177 7.59 -12.72 11.58
N LYS A 178 7.96 -13.34 12.71
CA LYS A 178 7.05 -14.22 13.46
C LYS A 178 5.78 -13.45 13.83
N GLY A 179 4.62 -14.08 13.64
CA GLY A 179 3.32 -13.46 13.84
C GLY A 179 2.82 -12.57 12.70
N THR A 180 3.59 -12.37 11.61
CA THR A 180 3.01 -11.76 10.40
C THR A 180 1.93 -12.66 9.80
N TYR A 181 0.83 -12.06 9.36
CA TYR A 181 -0.33 -12.75 8.79
C TYR A 181 -0.95 -11.97 7.63
N ALA A 182 -1.78 -12.65 6.84
CA ALA A 182 -2.71 -12.03 5.91
C ALA A 182 -4.06 -12.76 5.96
N VAL A 183 -5.14 -11.99 5.81
CA VAL A 183 -6.52 -12.49 5.71
C VAL A 183 -7.10 -12.05 4.37
N TYR A 184 -7.68 -13.03 3.67
CA TYR A 184 -8.30 -12.91 2.37
C TYR A 184 -9.79 -13.22 2.47
N TRP A 185 -10.58 -12.48 1.71
CA TRP A 185 -12.03 -12.65 1.58
C TRP A 185 -12.38 -12.96 0.13
N SER A 186 -13.39 -13.80 -0.07
CA SER A 186 -13.91 -14.18 -1.37
C SER A 186 -15.42 -14.46 -1.24
N PRO A 187 -16.31 -13.49 -1.55
CA PRO A 187 -17.75 -13.63 -1.44
C PRO A 187 -18.34 -14.26 -2.70
N GLY A 188 -19.23 -15.24 -2.56
CA GLY A 188 -19.93 -15.83 -3.71
C GLY A 188 -19.20 -16.98 -4.40
N VAL A 189 -18.32 -17.69 -3.68
CA VAL A 189 -17.60 -18.85 -4.21
C VAL A 189 -18.60 -19.95 -4.58
N PRO A 190 -18.70 -20.34 -5.86
CA PRO A 190 -19.73 -21.28 -6.32
C PRO A 190 -19.31 -22.75 -6.15
N SER A 191 -18.00 -23.02 -6.05
CA SER A 191 -17.45 -24.38 -6.01
C SER A 191 -16.05 -24.41 -5.39
N ILE A 192 -15.76 -25.46 -4.63
CA ILE A 192 -14.46 -25.71 -4.00
C ILE A 192 -14.00 -27.12 -4.40
N LEU A 193 -12.78 -27.25 -4.90
CA LEU A 193 -12.15 -28.52 -5.26
C LEU A 193 -11.27 -28.99 -4.09
N LEU A 194 -11.54 -30.18 -3.58
CA LEU A 194 -10.82 -30.79 -2.45
C LEU A 194 -9.55 -31.53 -2.92
N GLU A 195 -8.63 -31.82 -1.99
CA GLU A 195 -7.36 -32.52 -2.26
C GLU A 195 -7.56 -33.88 -2.95
N ASN A 196 -8.63 -34.60 -2.60
CA ASN A 196 -9.03 -35.89 -3.19
C ASN A 196 -9.67 -35.78 -4.59
N ASN A 197 -9.73 -34.57 -5.19
CA ASN A 197 -10.42 -34.23 -6.44
C ASN A 197 -11.96 -34.22 -6.39
N THR A 198 -12.60 -34.42 -5.24
CA THR A 198 -14.05 -34.17 -5.11
C THR A 198 -14.31 -32.66 -5.21
N ALA A 199 -15.22 -32.26 -6.10
CA ALA A 199 -15.76 -30.90 -6.11
C ALA A 199 -17.01 -30.83 -5.23
N ILE A 200 -17.09 -29.80 -4.38
CA ILE A 200 -18.33 -29.42 -3.69
C ILE A 200 -18.89 -28.15 -4.31
N HIS A 201 -20.20 -28.14 -4.57
CA HIS A 201 -20.91 -27.03 -5.20
C HIS A 201 -21.88 -26.38 -4.20
N GLY A 202 -22.06 -25.06 -4.30
CA GLY A 202 -22.85 -24.30 -3.33
C GLY A 202 -22.68 -22.80 -3.51
N ASN A 203 -22.78 -22.05 -2.42
CA ASN A 203 -22.51 -20.62 -2.37
C ASN A 203 -21.93 -20.23 -1.01
N TRP A 204 -20.68 -19.78 -1.00
CA TRP A 204 -19.93 -19.50 0.22
C TRP A 204 -19.28 -18.12 0.18
N THR A 205 -19.26 -17.45 1.33
CA THR A 205 -18.27 -16.41 1.63
C THR A 205 -17.08 -17.10 2.27
N VAL A 206 -15.98 -17.18 1.52
CA VAL A 206 -14.73 -17.80 1.98
C VAL A 206 -13.85 -16.73 2.64
N TYR A 207 -13.36 -17.06 3.82
CA TYR A 207 -12.24 -16.39 4.47
C TYR A 207 -11.04 -17.35 4.48
N PHE A 208 -9.97 -16.97 3.80
CA PHE A 208 -8.70 -17.70 3.80
C PHE A 208 -7.65 -16.87 4.54
N SER A 209 -6.85 -17.48 5.41
CA SER A 209 -5.82 -16.76 6.16
C SER A 209 -4.60 -17.63 6.41
N TRP A 210 -3.44 -16.99 6.47
CA TRP A 210 -2.19 -17.61 6.90
C TRP A 210 -1.47 -16.72 7.92
N LYS A 211 -0.70 -17.34 8.82
CA LYS A 211 0.06 -16.66 9.87
C LYS A 211 1.34 -17.42 10.18
N TYR A 212 2.50 -16.74 10.17
CA TYR A 212 3.75 -17.38 10.56
C TYR A 212 3.80 -17.64 12.08
N ILE A 213 3.86 -18.90 12.45
CA ILE A 213 3.98 -19.35 13.85
C ILE A 213 5.45 -19.44 14.27
N ASN A 214 6.32 -19.86 13.35
CA ASN A 214 7.76 -19.92 13.56
C ASN A 214 8.54 -19.54 12.29
N ILE A 215 9.77 -19.06 12.45
CA ILE A 215 10.73 -18.81 11.37
C ILE A 215 12.08 -19.36 11.82
N SER A 216 12.73 -20.17 10.97
CA SER A 216 14.03 -20.80 11.22
C SER A 216 14.87 -20.71 9.94
N GLY A 217 15.88 -19.84 9.95
CA GLY A 217 16.64 -19.49 8.74
C GLY A 217 15.73 -18.96 7.63
N SER A 218 15.85 -19.52 6.43
CA SER A 218 15.03 -19.18 5.27
C SER A 218 13.64 -19.85 5.25
N ARG A 219 13.31 -20.71 6.22
CA ARG A 219 12.00 -21.40 6.30
C ARG A 219 11.09 -20.76 7.34
N ALA A 220 9.79 -20.74 7.05
CA ALA A 220 8.76 -20.35 8.00
C ALA A 220 7.65 -21.40 8.06
N LEU A 221 7.14 -21.66 9.27
CA LEU A 221 5.98 -22.50 9.52
C LEU A 221 4.73 -21.62 9.57
N LEU A 222 3.84 -21.82 8.60
CA LEU A 222 2.55 -21.13 8.51
C LEU A 222 1.50 -21.98 9.20
N PHE A 223 0.71 -21.37 10.09
CA PHE A 223 -0.66 -21.82 10.34
C PHE A 223 -1.54 -21.31 9.20
N VAL A 224 -2.40 -22.18 8.69
CA VAL A 224 -3.34 -21.89 7.60
C VAL A 224 -4.74 -22.17 8.10
N ASN A 225 -5.67 -21.24 7.86
CA ASN A 225 -7.08 -21.39 8.18
C ASN A 225 -7.96 -21.01 6.98
N PHE A 226 -8.94 -21.85 6.69
CA PHE A 226 -9.95 -21.66 5.66
C PHE A 226 -11.33 -21.85 6.27
N THR A 227 -12.14 -20.78 6.26
CA THR A 227 -13.52 -20.77 6.75
C THR A 227 -14.45 -20.45 5.59
N ALA A 228 -15.30 -21.40 5.19
CA ALA A 228 -16.36 -21.18 4.22
C ALA A 228 -17.68 -20.95 4.97
N VAL A 229 -18.18 -19.71 4.96
CA VAL A 229 -19.50 -19.35 5.51
C VAL A 229 -20.53 -19.56 4.41
N GLY A 230 -21.27 -20.66 4.50
CA GLY A 230 -22.30 -21.03 3.54
C GLY A 230 -23.58 -20.25 3.77
N TYR A 231 -24.21 -19.79 2.69
CA TYR A 231 -25.46 -19.04 2.75
C TYR A 231 -26.51 -19.57 1.78
N ARG A 232 -27.75 -19.07 1.93
CA ARG A 232 -28.89 -19.41 1.08
C ARG A 232 -28.76 -18.71 -0.27
N ALA A 233 -28.77 -19.48 -1.36
CA ALA A 233 -28.75 -18.96 -2.71
C ALA A 233 -29.79 -19.68 -3.58
N ARG A 234 -30.33 -18.99 -4.59
CA ARG A 234 -31.28 -19.56 -5.56
C ARG A 234 -30.56 -19.84 -6.89
N PHE A 235 -30.38 -21.11 -7.23
CA PHE A 235 -29.80 -21.57 -8.50
C PHE A 235 -30.86 -22.32 -9.31
N TYR A 236 -31.04 -21.95 -10.58
CA TYR A 236 -32.05 -22.54 -11.49
C TYR A 236 -33.45 -22.64 -10.85
N GLY A 237 -33.87 -21.59 -10.15
CA GLY A 237 -35.15 -21.51 -9.44
C GLY A 237 -35.21 -22.21 -8.07
N LYS A 238 -34.29 -23.14 -7.77
CA LYS A 238 -34.25 -23.88 -6.50
C LYS A 238 -33.38 -23.16 -5.46
N GLU A 239 -33.86 -23.08 -4.22
CA GLU A 239 -33.06 -22.58 -3.10
C GLU A 239 -32.21 -23.70 -2.50
N PHE A 240 -30.91 -23.43 -2.35
CA PHE A 240 -29.95 -24.28 -1.66
C PHE A 240 -29.33 -23.51 -0.50
N MET A 241 -29.27 -24.14 0.67
CA MET A 241 -28.55 -23.66 1.84
C MET A 241 -27.19 -24.37 1.88
N SER A 242 -26.11 -23.61 1.71
CA SER A 242 -24.77 -24.20 1.69
C SER A 242 -24.28 -24.45 3.12
N PRO A 243 -23.67 -25.61 3.44
CA PRO A 243 -23.14 -25.86 4.77
C PRO A 243 -21.93 -24.98 5.04
N SER A 244 -21.86 -24.37 6.23
CA SER A 244 -20.66 -23.67 6.68
C SER A 244 -19.64 -24.68 7.22
N PHE A 245 -18.35 -24.48 6.93
CA PHE A 245 -17.28 -25.32 7.45
C PHE A 245 -15.97 -24.56 7.65
N MET A 246 -15.11 -25.09 8.52
CA MET A 246 -13.76 -24.58 8.78
C MET A 246 -12.74 -25.72 8.66
N LYS A 247 -11.57 -25.41 8.11
CA LYS A 247 -10.42 -26.30 8.01
C LYS A 247 -9.16 -25.53 8.38
N THR A 248 -8.32 -26.13 9.21
CA THR A 248 -7.04 -25.56 9.65
C THR A 248 -5.92 -26.57 9.44
N GLY A 249 -4.69 -26.07 9.34
CA GLY A 249 -3.50 -26.91 9.22
C GLY A 249 -2.21 -26.11 9.23
N TYR A 250 -1.11 -26.80 8.94
CA TYR A 250 0.24 -26.24 8.96
C TYR A 250 1.02 -26.62 7.72
N ILE A 251 1.86 -25.69 7.24
CA ILE A 251 2.72 -25.90 6.07
C ILE A 251 4.01 -25.09 6.19
N GLU A 252 5.11 -25.60 5.65
CA GLU A 252 6.38 -24.87 5.58
C GLU A 252 6.47 -24.11 4.26
N VAL A 253 7.04 -22.90 4.30
CA VAL A 253 7.40 -22.12 3.11
C VAL A 253 8.85 -21.65 3.22
N VAL A 254 9.64 -21.86 2.16
CA VAL A 254 10.95 -21.22 1.98
C VAL A 254 10.70 -19.79 1.48
N LEU A 255 11.05 -18.79 2.30
CA LEU A 255 10.70 -17.39 2.07
C LEU A 255 11.33 -16.82 0.78
N GLU A 256 12.53 -17.28 0.43
CA GLU A 256 13.29 -16.73 -0.70
C GLU A 256 12.93 -17.32 -2.07
N THR A 257 12.55 -18.59 -2.11
CA THR A 257 12.16 -19.31 -3.35
C THR A 257 10.64 -19.43 -3.51
N ARG A 258 9.88 -19.06 -2.46
CA ARG A 258 8.44 -19.30 -2.30
C ARG A 258 8.03 -20.76 -2.32
N GLU A 259 8.99 -21.69 -2.22
CA GLU A 259 8.72 -23.13 -2.26
C GLU A 259 7.93 -23.58 -1.03
N VAL A 260 6.92 -24.39 -1.26
CA VAL A 260 5.98 -24.85 -0.23
C VAL A 260 6.22 -26.33 0.05
N TYR A 261 6.32 -26.68 1.33
CA TYR A 261 6.59 -28.03 1.82
C TYR A 261 5.47 -28.50 2.76
N TYR A 262 4.82 -29.61 2.39
CA TYR A 262 3.72 -30.23 3.13
C TYR A 262 4.11 -31.67 3.49
N LYS A 263 3.94 -32.05 4.77
CA LYS A 263 4.33 -33.38 5.28
C LYS A 263 5.78 -33.75 4.89
N GLY A 264 6.69 -32.78 4.97
CA GLY A 264 8.12 -32.90 4.62
C GLY A 264 8.45 -32.88 3.12
N LYS A 265 7.47 -32.96 2.21
CA LYS A 265 7.69 -33.00 0.76
C LYS A 265 7.41 -31.63 0.12
N LYS A 266 8.26 -31.21 -0.82
CA LYS A 266 7.99 -30.04 -1.68
C LYS A 266 6.74 -30.32 -2.52
N VAL A 267 5.73 -29.46 -2.40
CA VAL A 267 4.44 -29.57 -3.12
C VAL A 267 4.23 -28.46 -4.15
N GLY A 268 5.01 -27.38 -4.12
CA GLY A 268 4.84 -26.29 -5.07
C GLY A 268 5.65 -25.03 -4.78
N ILE A 269 5.19 -23.91 -5.35
CA ILE A 269 5.67 -22.54 -5.15
C ILE A 269 4.44 -21.65 -4.98
N THR A 270 4.34 -20.89 -3.87
CA THR A 270 3.15 -20.08 -3.56
C THR A 270 3.09 -18.79 -4.38
N GLY A 271 1.88 -18.41 -4.81
CA GLY A 271 1.55 -17.13 -5.44
C GLY A 271 0.75 -16.20 -4.55
N LEU A 272 0.70 -16.44 -3.24
CA LEU A 272 0.13 -15.52 -2.23
C LEU A 272 1.03 -14.30 -1.98
N PHE A 273 2.30 -14.39 -2.36
CA PHE A 273 3.21 -13.25 -2.51
C PHE A 273 4.22 -13.52 -3.63
N ILE A 274 4.91 -12.49 -4.10
CA ILE A 274 6.01 -12.59 -5.07
C ILE A 274 7.30 -11.93 -4.53
N TRP A 275 8.37 -12.72 -4.48
CA TRP A 275 9.75 -12.31 -4.22
C TRP A 275 10.66 -13.20 -5.11
N PRO A 276 11.72 -12.66 -5.75
CA PRO A 276 12.01 -11.23 -5.95
C PRO A 276 10.82 -10.44 -6.50
N LEU A 277 10.76 -9.13 -6.26
CA LEU A 277 9.74 -8.33 -6.94
C LEU A 277 10.07 -8.23 -8.43
N PRO A 278 9.04 -8.29 -9.29
CA PRO A 278 9.22 -8.37 -10.72
C PRO A 278 9.61 -7.02 -11.30
N GLN A 279 10.28 -7.06 -12.45
CA GLN A 279 10.36 -5.90 -13.33
C GLN A 279 9.17 -5.92 -14.29
N VAL A 280 8.67 -4.74 -14.65
CA VAL A 280 7.65 -4.57 -15.70
C VAL A 280 8.15 -5.17 -17.03
N GLY A 281 7.25 -5.79 -17.78
CA GLY A 281 7.52 -6.49 -19.02
C GLY A 281 8.11 -7.90 -18.88
N LYS A 282 8.43 -8.37 -17.67
CA LYS A 282 8.98 -9.73 -17.46
C LYS A 282 7.89 -10.78 -17.25
N LYS A 283 8.17 -12.00 -17.73
CA LYS A 283 7.52 -13.23 -17.27
C LYS A 283 7.98 -13.57 -15.86
N ILE A 284 7.10 -14.15 -15.06
CA ILE A 284 7.41 -14.73 -13.74
C ILE A 284 6.65 -16.05 -13.53
N THR A 285 7.27 -16.96 -12.79
CA THR A 285 6.55 -18.09 -12.17
C THR A 285 5.60 -17.55 -11.11
N LEU A 286 4.31 -17.62 -11.37
CA LEU A 286 3.27 -17.05 -10.53
C LEU A 286 2.95 -18.01 -9.37
N VAL A 287 2.55 -19.24 -9.70
CA VAL A 287 2.32 -20.37 -8.79
C VAL A 287 2.94 -21.62 -9.42
N GLY A 288 3.39 -22.58 -8.60
CA GLY A 288 3.63 -23.95 -9.02
C GLY A 288 2.97 -24.94 -8.07
N ILE A 289 2.46 -26.07 -8.56
CA ILE A 289 1.93 -27.16 -7.74
C ILE A 289 2.19 -28.50 -8.42
N TYR A 290 2.84 -29.42 -7.71
CA TYR A 290 3.36 -30.69 -8.23
C TYR A 290 4.16 -30.52 -9.54
N ASP A 291 3.69 -31.10 -10.64
CA ASP A 291 4.24 -31.06 -12.00
C ASP A 291 3.92 -29.76 -12.76
N LYS A 292 2.98 -28.94 -12.26
CA LYS A 292 2.42 -27.80 -12.99
C LYS A 292 3.02 -26.48 -12.54
N VAL A 293 3.39 -25.66 -13.52
CA VAL A 293 3.88 -24.30 -13.33
C VAL A 293 2.93 -23.36 -14.07
N PHE A 294 2.49 -22.30 -13.38
CA PHE A 294 1.65 -21.25 -13.93
C PHE A 294 2.49 -19.98 -14.10
N GLU A 295 2.70 -19.53 -15.34
CA GLU A 295 3.38 -18.26 -15.63
C GLU A 295 2.42 -17.07 -15.64
N GLY A 296 2.92 -15.91 -15.22
CA GLY A 296 2.28 -14.62 -15.43
C GLY A 296 3.23 -13.63 -16.10
N VAL A 297 2.68 -12.58 -16.73
CA VAL A 297 3.41 -11.46 -17.32
C VAL A 297 3.08 -10.19 -16.55
N VAL A 298 4.11 -9.51 -16.05
CA VAL A 298 3.96 -8.26 -15.29
C VAL A 298 3.79 -7.12 -16.30
N SER A 299 2.55 -6.71 -16.55
CA SER A 299 2.21 -5.78 -17.64
C SER A 299 2.56 -4.34 -17.31
N LYS A 300 2.23 -3.88 -16.10
CA LYS A 300 2.52 -2.54 -15.61
C LYS A 300 2.45 -2.49 -14.08
N GLU A 301 2.97 -1.42 -13.54
CA GLU A 301 2.65 -0.96 -12.19
C GLU A 301 1.40 -0.07 -12.27
N SER A 302 0.46 -0.19 -11.34
CA SER A 302 -0.78 0.60 -11.29
C SER A 302 -1.19 0.95 -9.87
N ILE A 303 -1.93 2.05 -9.69
CA ILE A 303 -2.46 2.45 -8.39
C ILE A 303 -3.86 1.87 -8.26
N GLU A 304 -4.08 0.91 -7.38
CA GLU A 304 -5.37 0.24 -7.22
C GLU A 304 -5.86 0.36 -5.77
N ALA A 305 -7.19 0.44 -5.60
CA ALA A 305 -7.80 0.55 -4.28
C ALA A 305 -7.83 -0.83 -3.60
N SER A 306 -6.95 -1.03 -2.62
CA SER A 306 -6.97 -2.23 -1.78
C SER A 306 -8.21 -2.23 -0.89
N LEU A 307 -9.00 -3.31 -0.95
CA LEU A 307 -10.25 -3.48 -0.19
C LEU A 307 -10.04 -4.03 1.23
N LEU A 308 -8.97 -3.55 1.89
CA LEU A 308 -8.79 -3.69 3.34
C LEU A 308 -10.06 -3.18 4.05
N HIS A 309 -10.72 -4.08 4.78
CA HIS A 309 -12.19 -4.06 4.95
C HIS A 309 -12.75 -2.82 5.67
N PHE A 310 -11.91 -2.06 6.36
CA PHE A 310 -12.30 -0.88 7.14
C PHE A 310 -11.59 0.42 6.75
N LYS A 311 -10.58 0.36 5.86
CA LYS A 311 -9.88 1.53 5.32
C LYS A 311 -9.37 1.21 3.91
N PRO A 312 -10.10 1.59 2.85
CA PRO A 312 -9.58 1.50 1.50
C PRO A 312 -8.30 2.31 1.39
N GLN A 313 -7.20 1.64 1.08
CA GLN A 313 -5.94 2.29 0.77
C GLN A 313 -5.69 2.09 -0.71
N ASP A 314 -5.68 3.18 -1.47
CA ASP A 314 -4.95 3.19 -2.74
C ASP A 314 -3.53 2.67 -2.44
N GLN A 315 -3.06 1.66 -3.18
CA GLN A 315 -1.69 1.15 -3.11
C GLN A 315 -1.16 0.90 -4.51
N TRP A 316 0.17 0.92 -4.69
CA TRP A 316 0.74 0.47 -5.96
C TRP A 316 0.80 -1.03 -6.00
N VAL A 317 0.34 -1.59 -7.11
CA VAL A 317 0.36 -3.01 -7.40
C VAL A 317 1.00 -3.30 -8.76
N TYR A 318 1.76 -4.39 -8.82
CA TYR A 318 2.16 -5.05 -10.04
C TYR A 318 0.94 -5.74 -10.62
N ILE A 319 0.52 -5.32 -11.82
CA ILE A 319 -0.52 -6.01 -12.58
C ILE A 319 0.11 -7.20 -13.30
N VAL A 320 -0.20 -8.41 -12.85
CA VAL A 320 0.30 -9.66 -13.42
C VAL A 320 -0.84 -10.40 -14.13
N TYR A 321 -0.84 -10.38 -15.45
CA TYR A 321 -1.80 -11.15 -16.25
C TYR A 321 -1.31 -12.59 -16.43
N PHE A 322 -2.22 -13.55 -16.44
CA PHE A 322 -1.91 -14.96 -16.66
C PHE A 322 -2.98 -15.68 -17.47
N ASN A 323 -2.59 -16.81 -18.07
CA ASN A 323 -3.48 -17.71 -18.81
C ASN A 323 -3.13 -19.15 -18.42
N ALA A 324 -3.94 -19.76 -17.56
CA ALA A 324 -3.65 -21.01 -16.89
C ALA A 324 -4.64 -22.11 -17.30
N THR A 325 -4.15 -23.30 -17.68
CA THR A 325 -4.99 -24.51 -17.74
C THR A 325 -4.96 -25.16 -16.36
N LEU A 326 -5.98 -24.86 -15.56
CA LEU A 326 -6.03 -25.13 -14.12
C LEU A 326 -6.09 -26.64 -13.84
N TRP A 327 -7.02 -27.34 -14.50
CA TRP A 327 -7.16 -28.79 -14.40
C TRP A 327 -7.90 -29.40 -15.59
N THR A 328 -7.78 -30.72 -15.70
CA THR A 328 -8.65 -31.55 -16.54
C THR A 328 -9.52 -32.38 -15.60
N VAL A 329 -10.83 -32.35 -15.78
CA VAL A 329 -11.80 -33.24 -15.10
C VAL A 329 -12.59 -33.92 -16.21
N GLU A 330 -12.67 -35.26 -16.19
CA GLU A 330 -13.43 -36.05 -17.18
C GLU A 330 -13.07 -35.68 -18.64
N GLY A 331 -11.76 -35.50 -18.90
CA GLY A 331 -11.24 -35.06 -20.21
C GLY A 331 -11.45 -33.57 -20.53
N ARG A 332 -12.39 -32.88 -19.87
CA ARG A 332 -12.66 -31.45 -20.06
C ARG A 332 -11.57 -30.60 -19.41
N ARG A 333 -10.89 -29.77 -20.22
CA ARG A 333 -9.88 -28.82 -19.76
C ARG A 333 -10.56 -27.53 -19.26
N TYR A 334 -10.30 -27.17 -18.01
CA TYR A 334 -10.72 -25.91 -17.41
C TYR A 334 -9.54 -24.94 -17.44
N SER A 335 -9.71 -23.81 -18.11
CA SER A 335 -8.72 -22.73 -18.16
C SER A 335 -9.29 -21.43 -17.62
N ALA A 336 -8.41 -20.61 -17.03
CA ALA A 336 -8.72 -19.25 -16.63
C ALA A 336 -7.69 -18.29 -17.22
N LYS A 337 -8.18 -17.23 -17.84
CA LYS A 337 -7.44 -15.99 -18.07
C LYS A 337 -7.77 -15.07 -16.90
N GLY A 338 -6.75 -14.51 -16.27
CA GLY A 338 -6.91 -13.71 -15.06
C GLY A 338 -5.85 -12.65 -14.93
N VAL A 339 -6.00 -11.86 -13.87
CA VAL A 339 -5.03 -10.87 -13.46
C VAL A 339 -4.92 -10.88 -11.94
N ASN A 340 -3.70 -10.80 -11.42
CA ASN A 340 -3.41 -10.67 -10.01
C ASN A 340 -2.69 -9.34 -9.77
N PHE A 341 -3.04 -8.69 -8.67
CA PHE A 341 -2.46 -7.45 -8.19
C PHE A 341 -1.61 -7.76 -6.95
N TYR A 342 -0.30 -7.58 -7.07
CA TYR A 342 0.64 -7.76 -5.97
C TYR A 342 1.18 -6.41 -5.53
N ASP A 343 1.15 -6.12 -4.23
CA ASP A 343 1.69 -4.87 -3.70
C ASP A 343 3.14 -4.65 -4.16
N THR A 344 3.53 -3.41 -4.44
CA THR A 344 4.85 -3.16 -5.05
C THR A 344 5.98 -2.93 -4.06
N ASP A 345 5.73 -2.56 -2.79
CA ASP A 345 6.78 -2.59 -1.76
C ASP A 345 6.80 -3.93 -1.01
N THR A 346 5.66 -4.62 -0.99
CA THR A 346 5.45 -5.79 -0.14
C THR A 346 5.13 -7.08 -0.89
N GLY A 347 4.91 -7.05 -2.20
CA GLY A 347 4.73 -8.26 -3.03
C GLY A 347 3.60 -9.17 -2.62
N LEU A 348 2.80 -8.77 -1.64
CA LEU A 348 1.69 -9.49 -1.06
C LEU A 348 0.55 -9.44 -2.08
N LEU A 349 -0.13 -10.57 -2.31
CA LEU A 349 -1.32 -10.57 -3.14
C LEU A 349 -2.35 -9.64 -2.49
N ILE A 350 -2.69 -8.54 -3.15
CA ILE A 350 -3.75 -7.59 -2.76
C ILE A 350 -5.09 -8.07 -3.31
N TRP A 351 -5.10 -8.52 -4.56
CA TRP A 351 -6.25 -9.16 -5.18
C TRP A 351 -5.82 -10.13 -6.27
N GLY A 352 -6.58 -11.19 -6.49
CA GLY A 352 -6.35 -12.09 -7.62
C GLY A 352 -7.31 -13.25 -7.68
N ILE A 353 -7.30 -13.98 -8.79
CA ILE A 353 -7.98 -15.28 -8.87
C ILE A 353 -6.99 -16.33 -8.36
N PRO A 354 -7.29 -17.05 -7.26
CA PRO A 354 -6.42 -18.07 -6.73
C PRO A 354 -6.44 -19.29 -7.66
N MET A 355 -5.33 -19.50 -8.35
CA MET A 355 -5.02 -20.75 -9.05
C MET A 355 -4.84 -21.89 -8.03
N PRO A 356 -4.66 -23.15 -8.46
CA PRO A 356 -4.26 -24.26 -7.58
C PRO A 356 -3.01 -23.93 -6.74
N GLU A 357 -3.24 -23.48 -5.50
CA GLU A 357 -2.25 -22.86 -4.63
C GLU A 357 -1.77 -23.88 -3.59
N PRO A 358 -0.46 -24.23 -3.55
CA PRO A 358 0.05 -25.28 -2.66
C PRO A 358 -0.19 -25.02 -1.17
N VAL A 359 -0.35 -23.76 -0.73
CA VAL A 359 -0.72 -23.44 0.66
C VAL A 359 -2.11 -23.96 1.05
N PHE A 360 -3.04 -24.16 0.10
CA PHE A 360 -4.36 -24.72 0.39
C PHE A 360 -4.33 -26.22 0.73
N LEU A 361 -3.27 -26.95 0.36
CA LEU A 361 -3.14 -28.38 0.69
C LEU A 361 -3.10 -28.61 2.21
N ALA A 362 -2.63 -27.61 2.97
CA ALA A 362 -2.64 -27.61 4.44
C ALA A 362 -4.04 -27.80 5.04
N VAL A 363 -5.09 -27.37 4.32
CA VAL A 363 -6.50 -27.41 4.74
C VAL A 363 -7.33 -28.43 3.94
N GLY A 364 -6.68 -29.30 3.15
CA GLY A 364 -7.32 -30.31 2.32
C GLY A 364 -8.04 -29.77 1.08
N ILE A 365 -7.70 -28.55 0.65
CA ILE A 365 -8.30 -27.88 -0.52
C ILE A 365 -7.26 -27.80 -1.63
N LYS A 366 -7.70 -28.05 -2.86
CA LYS A 366 -6.88 -28.00 -4.07
C LYS A 366 -7.03 -26.66 -4.79
N ALA A 367 -8.25 -26.11 -4.85
CA ALA A 367 -8.54 -24.78 -5.40
C ALA A 367 -9.99 -24.34 -5.14
N PHE A 368 -10.27 -23.06 -5.37
CA PHE A 368 -11.63 -22.53 -5.58
C PHE A 368 -11.53 -21.39 -6.61
N LEU A 369 -12.36 -21.39 -7.66
CA LEU A 369 -12.20 -20.46 -8.78
C LEU A 369 -13.03 -19.20 -8.60
N TRP A 370 -12.63 -18.37 -7.64
CA TRP A 370 -13.27 -17.09 -7.40
C TRP A 370 -12.26 -16.05 -6.88
N PRO A 371 -12.33 -14.77 -7.28
CA PRO A 371 -11.36 -13.78 -6.85
C PRO A 371 -11.28 -13.68 -5.32
N MET A 372 -10.09 -13.43 -4.80
CA MET A 372 -9.84 -13.13 -3.40
C MET A 372 -9.27 -11.72 -3.24
N TRP A 373 -9.70 -11.03 -2.19
CA TRP A 373 -9.26 -9.69 -1.78
C TRP A 373 -8.52 -9.79 -0.45
N LEU A 374 -7.37 -9.15 -0.33
CA LEU A 374 -6.72 -8.94 0.97
C LEU A 374 -7.58 -7.98 1.79
N VAL A 375 -8.05 -8.42 2.97
CA VAL A 375 -8.95 -7.66 3.84
C VAL A 375 -8.33 -7.23 5.17
N ASP A 376 -7.32 -7.95 5.64
CA ASP A 376 -6.55 -7.59 6.85
C ASP A 376 -5.10 -8.14 6.80
N THR A 377 -4.16 -7.42 7.38
CA THR A 377 -2.75 -7.83 7.55
C THR A 377 -2.02 -6.92 8.54
N ASN A 378 -1.00 -7.44 9.22
CA ASN A 378 -0.02 -6.67 10.00
C ASN A 378 1.33 -6.45 9.26
N VAL A 379 1.33 -6.64 7.95
CA VAL A 379 2.33 -6.09 7.02
C VAL A 379 2.09 -4.59 6.86
N ASP A 380 3.15 -3.78 7.01
CA ASP A 380 3.11 -2.36 6.60
C ASP A 380 3.25 -2.34 5.07
N ILE A 381 2.12 -2.38 4.35
CA ILE A 381 2.03 -2.39 2.87
C ILE A 381 2.39 -1.02 2.23
N GLY A 382 3.35 -0.31 2.83
CA GLY A 382 3.53 1.11 2.63
C GLY A 382 2.42 1.94 3.29
N PRO A 383 2.66 3.24 3.56
CA PRO A 383 1.60 4.12 4.04
C PRO A 383 0.55 4.33 2.95
N PRO A 384 -0.68 4.72 3.34
CA PRO A 384 -1.59 5.26 2.38
C PRO A 384 -0.97 6.51 1.74
N VAL A 385 -1.57 6.79 0.62
CA VAL A 385 -1.02 7.51 -0.52
C VAL A 385 -1.21 9.07 -0.17
N VAL A 386 -0.54 10.08 -0.79
CA VAL A 386 -0.64 11.59 -0.64
C VAL A 386 -0.76 12.57 -1.91
N TRP A 387 -1.13 12.20 -3.16
CA TRP A 387 -1.32 13.04 -4.40
C TRP A 387 -2.43 12.63 -5.46
N ARG A 388 -2.40 11.48 -6.20
CA ARG A 388 -3.50 10.95 -7.09
C ARG A 388 -4.91 11.37 -6.68
N SER A 389 -5.45 10.92 -5.56
CA SER A 389 -6.82 11.29 -5.15
C SER A 389 -6.93 12.67 -4.46
N ILE A 390 -5.85 13.46 -4.38
CA ILE A 390 -5.91 14.92 -4.27
C ILE A 390 -6.21 15.49 -5.66
N SER A 391 -5.89 14.81 -6.75
CA SER A 391 -6.59 15.04 -8.03
C SER A 391 -8.03 14.47 -8.07
N LEU A 392 -8.53 13.78 -7.02
CA LEU A 392 -9.97 13.58 -6.78
C LEU A 392 -10.58 14.64 -5.84
N PHE A 393 -9.82 15.16 -4.86
CA PHE A 393 -10.27 16.22 -3.96
C PHE A 393 -10.21 17.61 -4.61
N LEU A 394 -9.17 17.93 -5.39
CA LEU A 394 -8.95 19.23 -6.01
C LEU A 394 -10.07 19.61 -7.01
N PRO A 395 -10.59 18.72 -7.88
CA PRO A 395 -11.77 19.05 -8.69
C PRO A 395 -13.02 19.31 -7.85
N ARG A 396 -13.20 18.58 -6.74
CA ARG A 396 -14.31 18.81 -5.80
C ARG A 396 -14.15 20.14 -5.06
N PHE A 397 -12.94 20.46 -4.61
CA PHE A 397 -12.59 21.73 -3.95
C PHE A 397 -12.76 22.91 -4.91
N ILE A 398 -12.26 22.82 -6.14
CA ILE A 398 -12.47 23.82 -7.20
C ILE A 398 -13.97 23.96 -7.50
N GLY A 399 -14.71 22.86 -7.64
CA GLY A 399 -16.17 22.91 -7.84
C GLY A 399 -16.92 23.61 -6.70
N ILE A 400 -16.57 23.30 -5.44
CA ILE A 400 -17.12 23.97 -4.26
C ILE A 400 -16.75 25.46 -4.26
N VAL A 401 -15.49 25.81 -4.53
CA VAL A 401 -15.01 27.20 -4.61
C VAL A 401 -15.75 27.98 -5.71
N VAL A 402 -15.91 27.39 -6.90
CA VAL A 402 -16.59 27.99 -8.06
C VAL A 402 -18.11 28.10 -7.84
N ALA A 403 -18.74 27.21 -7.08
CA ALA A 403 -20.16 27.32 -6.73
C ALA A 403 -20.42 28.32 -5.58
N VAL A 404 -19.58 28.30 -4.54
CA VAL A 404 -19.82 29.01 -3.28
C VAL A 404 -19.33 30.47 -3.33
N ILE A 405 -18.21 30.78 -4.01
CA ILE A 405 -17.71 32.16 -4.09
C ILE A 405 -18.70 33.09 -4.82
N PRO A 406 -19.28 32.75 -5.99
CA PRO A 406 -20.27 33.62 -6.64
C PRO A 406 -21.54 33.82 -5.80
N LEU A 407 -21.99 32.80 -5.07
CA LEU A 407 -23.12 32.91 -4.15
C LEU A 407 -22.82 33.88 -3.00
N ILE A 408 -21.63 33.76 -2.40
CA ILE A 408 -21.13 34.69 -1.38
C ILE A 408 -21.04 36.12 -1.94
N ILE A 409 -20.47 36.31 -3.14
CA ILE A 409 -20.37 37.62 -3.81
C ILE A 409 -21.76 38.22 -4.06
N ALA A 410 -22.71 37.44 -4.56
CA ALA A 410 -24.09 37.89 -4.79
C ALA A 410 -24.75 38.35 -3.47
N ILE A 411 -24.63 37.57 -2.39
CA ILE A 411 -25.14 37.93 -1.06
C ILE A 411 -24.51 39.25 -0.57
N ILE A 412 -23.19 39.42 -0.73
CA ILE A 412 -22.48 40.66 -0.34
C ILE A 412 -23.00 41.87 -1.14
N VAL A 413 -23.14 41.74 -2.46
CA VAL A 413 -23.63 42.82 -3.34
C VAL A 413 -25.07 43.21 -3.01
N ILE A 414 -25.94 42.23 -2.74
CA ILE A 414 -27.34 42.46 -2.31
C ILE A 414 -27.38 43.20 -0.97
N LEU A 415 -26.61 42.75 0.03
CA LEU A 415 -26.53 43.40 1.34
C LEU A 415 -25.95 44.83 1.23
N TRP A 416 -24.93 45.03 0.40
CA TRP A 416 -24.30 46.33 0.18
C TRP A 416 -25.24 47.34 -0.51
N ARG A 417 -25.99 46.90 -1.54
CA ARG A 417 -27.04 47.72 -2.17
C ARG A 417 -28.11 48.13 -1.14
N ARG A 418 -28.62 47.18 -0.33
CA ARG A 418 -29.61 47.48 0.73
C ARG A 418 -29.08 48.46 1.78
N MET A 419 -27.79 48.41 2.13
CA MET A 419 -27.17 49.37 3.06
C MET A 419 -26.94 50.77 2.46
N ARG A 420 -26.77 50.91 1.14
CA ARG A 420 -26.70 52.23 0.49
C ARG A 420 -28.07 52.89 0.41
N LEU A 421 -29.11 52.14 0.04
CA LEU A 421 -30.48 52.68 -0.07
C LEU A 421 -30.99 53.27 1.26
N LYS A 422 -30.67 52.62 2.40
CA LYS A 422 -30.92 53.13 3.77
C LYS A 422 -29.99 54.26 4.25
N LYS A 423 -29.36 54.98 3.32
CA LYS A 423 -28.55 56.20 3.57
C LYS A 423 -28.85 57.35 2.62
N SER A 424 -29.60 57.07 1.55
CA SER A 424 -30.13 58.05 0.60
C SER A 424 -31.64 58.31 0.82
N ALA A 425 -32.20 57.68 1.85
CA ALA A 425 -33.46 57.92 2.53
C ALA A 425 -33.18 57.74 4.03
#